data_AF-A0AAW2FP72-F1
#
_entry.id   AF-A0AAW2FP72-F1
#
_cell.length_a   1.000
_cell.length_b   1.000
_cell.length_c   1.000
_cell.angle_alpha   90.00
_cell.angle_beta   90.00
_cell.angle_gamma   90.00
#
_symmetry.space_group_name_H-M   'P 1'
#
loop_
_entity.id
_entity.type
_entity.pdbx_description
1 polymer ?
#
loop_
_entity_poly.entity_id
_entity_poly.type
_entity_poly.pdbx_seq_one_letter_code
_entity_poly.pdbx_strand_id
1 'polypeptide(L)'
;MTSDEETDKSVMKNVETMYREVNSKNGWASFYQNIRSECESFEYTCHESKKPQNKILNRYRDVAPYDHTRIILKRGVCDYIHANLVQVDHAERQYILTQGPLPNTVSHFWLMVWEQNSRAVLMLNKVIEKNQIKCHQYFPLEDVTPTLIFDDVNIKVDYVSKKETSDYTTRTLRITDLESNDSREILHFHYTTWPDFGVPQRPTAFLRFLVDVRKSGALDQNVGPPIVHCSAGIGRSGTFCLVDACLVLIEKYGLNALDVRHELLEMRRSRMGLIQTPEQLRFSYAAIIQGAKQLPFDNMDINNEIIYDEIITYDEMNNKSNHLLEKDDEPPPLPPPRGESLTRSMMAELSSDGSTDNDDVGGPPDKPLPCEPPNHADLSTNTNLSTSTTNCIAEQNLDDGMVLDEALSDDAENSIIKNNSPSNSDTKMEVRRRKAEKNERLATQVREMKRRQKEMEERQKSKRSLFCKISIGIGLSGGILAIYYYLYMRS
;
A
#
# COMPACT_ATOMS: atom_id res chain seq x y z
N MET A 1 30.15 32.51 49.37
CA MET A 1 29.13 32.85 48.37
C MET A 1 29.09 31.71 47.37
N THR A 2 28.12 30.84 47.58
CA THR A 2 27.76 29.62 46.86
C THR A 2 26.26 29.51 47.12
N SER A 3 25.40 29.15 46.18
CA SER A 3 25.55 28.74 44.78
C SER A 3 24.12 28.51 44.31
N ASP A 4 23.71 28.95 43.13
CA ASP A 4 22.48 28.43 42.48
C ASP A 4 22.57 28.74 40.98
N GLU A 5 23.26 27.87 40.25
CA GLU A 5 23.02 27.70 38.81
C GLU A 5 21.75 26.84 38.68
N GLU A 6 20.60 27.49 38.49
CA GLU A 6 19.35 26.79 38.17
C GLU A 6 19.46 26.09 36.81
N THR A 7 19.90 24.82 36.83
CA THR A 7 19.74 23.92 35.68
C THR A 7 18.27 23.75 35.35
N ASP A 8 17.82 24.39 34.25
CA ASP A 8 16.52 24.17 33.62
C ASP A 8 16.44 22.74 33.07
N LYS A 9 16.13 21.80 33.96
CA LYS A 9 15.74 20.44 33.59
C LYS A 9 14.29 20.49 33.13
N SER A 10 14.11 20.68 31.82
CA SER A 10 12.85 20.44 31.11
C SER A 10 12.19 19.16 31.62
N VAL A 11 11.12 19.32 32.42
CA VAL A 11 10.36 18.19 32.95
C VAL A 11 9.63 17.55 31.78
N MET A 12 10.07 16.34 31.40
CA MET A 12 9.39 15.49 30.41
C MET A 12 7.90 15.43 30.72
N LYS A 13 7.07 16.07 29.88
CA LYS A 13 5.62 16.03 30.00
C LYS A 13 5.15 14.66 29.58
N ASN A 14 4.50 13.93 30.50
CA ASN A 14 3.98 12.61 30.18
C ASN A 14 2.93 12.67 29.05
N VAL A 15 2.73 11.54 28.38
CA VAL A 15 1.90 11.43 27.17
C VAL A 15 0.48 12.00 27.32
N GLU A 16 -0.14 11.85 28.49
CA GLU A 16 -1.48 12.38 28.77
C GLU A 16 -1.49 13.90 28.97
N THR A 17 -0.47 14.46 29.64
CA THR A 17 -0.30 15.92 29.77
C THR A 17 -0.10 16.57 28.41
N MET A 18 0.75 15.97 27.56
CA MET A 18 0.96 16.50 26.21
C MET A 18 -0.31 16.40 25.35
N TYR A 19 -1.03 15.26 25.38
CA TYR A 19 -2.30 15.13 24.68
C TYR A 19 -3.31 16.21 25.09
N ARG A 20 -3.52 16.42 26.39
CA ARG A 20 -4.45 17.44 26.91
C ARG A 20 -4.03 18.86 26.53
N GLU A 21 -2.74 19.17 26.55
CA GLU A 21 -2.23 20.49 26.15
C GLU A 21 -2.42 20.76 24.66
N VAL A 22 -2.11 19.81 23.77
CA VAL A 22 -2.33 19.98 22.32
C VAL A 22 -3.84 20.06 22.03
N ASN A 23 -4.67 19.25 22.70
CA ASN A 23 -6.12 19.23 22.50
C ASN A 23 -6.79 20.54 22.95
N SER A 24 -6.47 21.05 24.15
CA SER A 24 -7.04 22.31 24.67
C SER A 24 -6.69 23.55 23.84
N LYS A 25 -5.61 23.50 23.06
CA LYS A 25 -5.17 24.55 22.13
C LYS A 25 -5.66 24.34 20.69
N ASN A 26 -6.39 23.26 20.39
CA ASN A 26 -6.64 22.76 19.02
C ASN A 26 -5.36 22.67 18.17
N GLY A 27 -4.23 22.38 18.81
CA GLY A 27 -2.88 22.55 18.25
C GLY A 27 -2.38 21.42 17.35
N TRP A 28 -3.16 20.35 17.14
CA TRP A 28 -2.71 19.13 16.46
C TRP A 28 -2.14 19.39 15.06
N ALA A 29 -2.72 20.31 14.29
CA ALA A 29 -2.21 20.70 12.98
C ALA A 29 -0.80 21.32 13.08
N SER A 30 -0.60 22.30 13.96
CA SER A 30 0.72 22.92 14.17
C SER A 30 1.74 21.91 14.71
N PHE A 31 1.36 21.10 15.69
CA PHE A 31 2.23 20.08 16.28
C PHE A 31 2.70 19.06 15.23
N TYR A 32 1.80 18.59 14.36
CA TYR A 32 2.14 17.73 13.23
C TYR A 32 3.07 18.40 12.21
N GLN A 33 2.83 19.67 11.86
CA GLN A 33 3.69 20.41 10.93
C GLN A 33 5.09 20.66 11.51
N ASN A 34 5.23 20.85 12.83
CA ASN A 34 6.54 20.98 13.47
C ASN A 34 7.37 19.69 13.29
N ILE A 35 6.77 18.52 13.55
CA ILE A 35 7.40 17.21 13.35
C ILE A 35 7.77 17.00 11.87
N ARG A 36 6.91 17.42 10.93
CA ARG A 36 7.22 17.38 9.50
C ARG A 36 8.42 18.27 9.17
N SER A 37 8.42 19.52 9.61
CA SER A 37 9.46 20.51 9.30
C SER A 37 10.82 20.08 9.85
N GLU A 38 10.85 19.46 11.03
CA GLU A 38 12.06 18.87 11.62
C GLU A 38 12.62 17.72 10.76
N CYS A 39 11.74 16.86 10.20
CA CYS A 39 12.15 15.81 9.27
C CYS A 39 12.68 16.34 7.93
N GLU A 40 12.44 17.61 7.56
CA GLU A 40 13.01 18.21 6.34
C GLU A 40 14.51 18.47 6.49
N SER A 41 15.06 18.43 7.71
CA SER A 41 16.52 18.44 7.98
C SER A 41 17.22 17.09 7.75
N PHE A 42 16.47 16.02 7.45
CA PHE A 42 17.02 14.67 7.31
C PHE A 42 17.63 14.46 5.91
N GLU A 43 18.95 14.55 5.80
CA GLU A 43 19.70 14.41 4.54
C GLU A 43 19.86 12.94 4.07
N TYR A 44 18.76 12.17 4.02
CA TYR A 44 18.78 10.78 3.56
C TYR A 44 18.47 10.65 2.07
N THR A 45 19.22 9.79 1.38
CA THR A 45 19.07 9.56 -0.06
C THR A 45 17.96 8.55 -0.38
N CYS A 46 17.38 8.67 -1.58
CA CYS A 46 16.42 7.73 -2.17
C CYS A 46 16.78 7.42 -3.63
N HIS A 47 18.08 7.32 -3.94
CA HIS A 47 18.60 7.16 -5.29
C HIS A 47 18.10 5.88 -5.94
N GLU A 48 18.04 4.77 -5.19
CA GLU A 48 17.57 3.48 -5.71
C GLU A 48 16.11 3.54 -6.13
N SER A 49 15.27 4.19 -5.34
CA SER A 49 13.85 4.39 -5.67
C SER A 49 13.63 5.26 -6.91
N LYS A 50 14.53 6.21 -7.17
CA LYS A 50 14.44 7.18 -8.26
C LYS A 50 15.00 6.65 -9.61
N LYS A 51 15.75 5.54 -9.60
CA LYS A 51 16.30 4.90 -10.81
C LYS A 51 15.20 4.62 -11.85
N PRO A 52 15.42 4.87 -13.17
CA PRO A 52 14.38 4.71 -14.19
C PRO A 52 13.67 3.36 -14.18
N GLN A 53 14.42 2.26 -14.02
CA GLN A 53 13.90 0.90 -13.96
C GLN A 53 13.02 0.62 -12.72
N ASN A 54 13.29 1.28 -11.59
CA ASN A 54 12.56 1.05 -10.34
C ASN A 54 11.25 1.86 -10.26
N LYS A 55 11.02 2.83 -11.16
CA LYS A 55 9.80 3.66 -11.20
C LYS A 55 8.52 2.83 -11.33
N ILE A 56 8.55 1.69 -12.03
CA ILE A 56 7.39 0.80 -12.18
C ILE A 56 7.13 -0.10 -10.96
N LEU A 57 8.07 -0.13 -10.00
CA LEU A 57 7.99 -0.88 -8.76
C LEU A 57 7.44 0.00 -7.61
N ASN A 58 7.23 1.30 -7.85
CA ASN A 58 6.72 2.27 -6.88
C ASN A 58 5.24 2.59 -7.15
N ARG A 59 4.38 2.44 -6.13
CA ARG A 59 2.95 2.77 -6.21
C ARG A 59 2.69 4.28 -6.24
N TYR A 60 3.52 5.04 -5.52
CA TYR A 60 3.44 6.48 -5.34
C TYR A 60 4.77 7.13 -5.69
N ARG A 61 4.75 8.34 -6.26
CA ARG A 61 5.98 9.05 -6.72
C ARG A 61 6.63 9.89 -5.62
N ASP A 62 5.82 10.29 -4.66
CA ASP A 62 6.08 11.16 -3.51
C ASP A 62 6.44 10.38 -2.25
N VAL A 63 6.35 9.04 -2.28
CA VAL A 63 6.78 8.15 -1.19
C VAL A 63 7.88 7.25 -1.74
N ALA A 64 9.08 7.32 -1.17
CA ALA A 64 10.25 6.54 -1.56
C ALA A 64 10.92 5.90 -0.33
N PRO A 65 11.49 4.70 -0.42
CA PRO A 65 12.38 4.20 0.62
C PRO A 65 13.64 5.06 0.69
N TYR A 66 14.17 5.28 1.89
CA TYR A 66 15.54 5.74 2.04
C TYR A 66 16.52 4.60 1.71
N ASP A 67 17.66 4.92 1.08
CA ASP A 67 18.59 3.91 0.61
C ASP A 67 19.31 3.16 1.76
N HIS A 68 19.53 3.81 2.89
CA HIS A 68 20.29 3.27 4.03
C HIS A 68 19.53 2.24 4.89
N THR A 69 18.19 2.23 4.81
CA THR A 69 17.31 1.28 5.53
C THR A 69 16.45 0.44 4.59
N ARG A 70 16.60 0.57 3.26
CA ARG A 70 15.78 -0.20 2.33
C ARG A 70 16.02 -1.69 2.51
N ILE A 71 14.99 -2.49 2.26
CA ILE A 71 15.19 -3.93 2.10
C ILE A 71 15.84 -4.19 0.74
N ILE A 72 16.83 -5.08 0.73
CA ILE A 72 17.58 -5.52 -0.44
C ILE A 72 17.22 -6.97 -0.68
N LEU A 73 16.60 -7.28 -1.83
CA LEU A 73 16.31 -8.66 -2.23
C LEU A 73 17.61 -9.35 -2.66
N LYS A 74 17.79 -10.63 -2.27
CA LYS A 74 19.00 -11.40 -2.55
C LYS A 74 18.91 -12.21 -3.84
N ARG A 75 17.71 -12.52 -4.32
CA ARG A 75 17.46 -13.16 -5.62
C ARG A 75 16.35 -12.47 -6.43
N GLY A 76 16.10 -12.96 -7.64
CA GLY A 76 15.14 -12.40 -8.60
C GLY A 76 15.80 -11.44 -9.59
N VAL A 77 14.97 -10.71 -10.34
CA VAL A 77 15.42 -9.86 -11.48
C VAL A 77 16.08 -8.54 -11.07
N CYS A 78 15.88 -8.09 -9.82
CA CYS A 78 16.53 -6.93 -9.24
C CYS A 78 16.49 -6.98 -7.70
N ASP A 79 17.37 -6.22 -7.06
CA ASP A 79 17.46 -6.14 -5.59
C ASP A 79 16.44 -5.18 -4.94
N TYR A 80 15.61 -4.49 -5.75
CA TYR A 80 14.75 -3.41 -5.28
C TYR A 80 13.33 -3.86 -4.93
N ILE A 81 12.91 -3.47 -3.71
CA ILE A 81 11.52 -3.47 -3.25
C ILE A 81 11.23 -2.18 -2.49
N HIS A 82 9.99 -1.68 -2.56
CA HIS A 82 9.55 -0.48 -1.84
C HIS A 82 9.26 -0.78 -0.36
N ALA A 83 10.32 -1.08 0.41
CA ALA A 83 10.24 -1.40 1.83
C ALA A 83 11.45 -0.84 2.60
N ASN A 84 11.25 -0.48 3.87
CA ASN A 84 12.33 -0.13 4.80
C ASN A 84 12.22 -0.97 6.08
N LEU A 85 13.37 -1.36 6.63
CA LEU A 85 13.47 -1.78 8.02
C LEU A 85 13.36 -0.54 8.93
N VAL A 86 12.49 -0.60 9.92
CA VAL A 86 12.32 0.40 10.98
C VAL A 86 12.65 -0.31 12.29
N GLN A 87 13.71 0.12 12.97
CA GLN A 87 14.16 -0.44 14.24
C GLN A 87 13.87 0.58 15.34
N VAL A 88 13.40 0.12 16.50
CA VAL A 88 13.16 0.92 17.70
C VAL A 88 13.88 0.22 18.84
N ASP A 89 15.19 0.45 18.93
CA ASP A 89 16.11 -0.36 19.73
C ASP A 89 15.79 -0.31 21.24
N HIS A 90 15.37 0.84 21.77
CA HIS A 90 14.96 0.98 23.18
C HIS A 90 13.74 0.11 23.54
N ALA A 91 12.87 -0.13 22.57
CA ALA A 91 11.69 -0.99 22.66
C ALA A 91 11.98 -2.45 22.29
N GLU A 92 13.20 -2.76 21.82
CA GLU A 92 13.58 -4.07 21.27
C GLU A 92 12.60 -4.55 20.18
N ARG A 93 12.11 -3.61 19.36
CA ARG A 93 11.14 -3.84 18.28
C ARG A 93 11.74 -3.52 16.92
N GLN A 94 11.35 -4.30 15.92
CA GLN A 94 11.71 -4.10 14.53
C GLN A 94 10.49 -4.37 13.64
N TYR A 95 10.37 -3.65 12.54
CA TYR A 95 9.27 -3.77 11.60
C TYR A 95 9.77 -3.55 10.17
N ILE A 96 9.21 -4.23 9.17
CA ILE A 96 9.43 -3.86 7.77
C ILE A 96 8.18 -3.15 7.26
N LEU A 97 8.31 -1.85 6.97
CA LEU A 97 7.21 -1.05 6.43
C LEU A 97 7.32 -0.98 4.91
N THR A 98 6.26 -1.41 4.22
CA THR A 98 6.23 -1.55 2.75
C THR A 98 4.93 -1.01 2.16
N GLN A 99 4.94 -0.68 0.87
CA GLN A 99 3.71 -0.33 0.14
C GLN A 99 2.80 -1.56 -0.06
N GLY A 100 1.51 -1.34 -0.31
CA GLY A 100 0.62 -2.41 -0.74
C GLY A 100 1.04 -2.94 -2.12
N PRO A 101 1.34 -4.24 -2.29
CA PRO A 101 1.93 -4.79 -3.52
C PRO A 101 1.23 -4.35 -4.81
N LEU A 102 2.02 -4.07 -5.84
CA LEU A 102 1.58 -3.89 -7.22
C LEU A 102 1.48 -5.26 -7.92
N PRO A 103 0.75 -5.40 -9.05
CA PRO A 103 0.68 -6.67 -9.78
C PRO A 103 2.06 -7.24 -10.14
N ASN A 104 2.99 -6.37 -10.52
CA ASN A 104 4.38 -6.68 -10.90
C ASN A 104 5.38 -6.68 -9.72
N THR A 105 4.90 -6.66 -8.46
CA THR A 105 5.77 -6.73 -7.27
C THR A 105 5.27 -7.74 -6.24
N VAL A 106 4.37 -8.65 -6.61
CA VAL A 106 3.86 -9.69 -5.69
C VAL A 106 4.93 -10.74 -5.38
N SER A 107 5.67 -11.18 -6.41
CA SER A 107 6.80 -12.10 -6.26
C SER A 107 7.88 -11.50 -5.35
N HIS A 108 8.28 -10.26 -5.62
CA HIS A 108 9.22 -9.48 -4.78
C HIS A 108 8.75 -9.41 -3.31
N PHE A 109 7.45 -9.18 -3.08
CA PHE A 109 6.88 -9.11 -1.73
C PHE A 109 6.99 -10.43 -0.97
N TRP A 110 6.62 -11.56 -1.60
CA TRP A 110 6.74 -12.86 -0.95
C TRP A 110 8.18 -13.34 -0.81
N LEU A 111 9.06 -12.97 -1.75
CA LEU A 111 10.50 -13.17 -1.59
C LEU A 111 11.04 -12.42 -0.38
N MET A 112 10.67 -11.15 -0.19
CA MET A 112 11.01 -10.39 1.02
C MET A 112 10.49 -11.08 2.28
N VAL A 113 9.22 -11.53 2.30
CA VAL A 113 8.66 -12.29 3.43
C VAL A 113 9.52 -13.52 3.74
N TRP A 114 9.99 -14.26 2.71
CA TRP A 114 10.86 -15.42 2.85
C TRP A 114 12.24 -15.04 3.42
N GLU A 115 12.98 -14.19 2.71
CA GLU A 115 14.38 -13.83 2.99
C GLU A 115 14.58 -13.15 4.36
N GLN A 116 13.58 -12.41 4.84
CA GLN A 116 13.64 -11.67 6.10
C GLN A 116 13.20 -12.49 7.31
N ASN A 117 12.96 -13.80 7.13
CA ASN A 117 12.43 -14.73 8.15
C ASN A 117 11.14 -14.25 8.85
N SER A 118 10.34 -13.41 8.19
CA SER A 118 9.14 -12.80 8.77
C SER A 118 8.10 -13.87 9.11
N ARG A 119 7.55 -13.82 10.33
CA ARG A 119 6.47 -14.71 10.81
C ARG A 119 5.07 -14.20 10.45
N ALA A 120 4.92 -12.89 10.23
CA ALA A 120 3.62 -12.27 10.03
C ALA A 120 3.62 -11.14 8.99
N VAL A 121 2.44 -10.94 8.39
CA VAL A 121 2.10 -9.83 7.50
C VAL A 121 0.87 -9.12 8.06
N LEU A 122 0.96 -7.82 8.26
CA LEU A 122 -0.08 -6.96 8.79
C LEU A 122 -0.59 -6.01 7.70
N MET A 123 -1.74 -6.34 7.14
CA MET A 123 -2.44 -5.60 6.08
C MET A 123 -3.47 -4.67 6.69
N LEU A 124 -3.22 -3.36 6.65
CA LEU A 124 -4.04 -2.32 7.30
C LEU A 124 -4.99 -1.58 6.33
N ASN A 125 -5.24 -2.15 5.15
CA ASN A 125 -6.11 -1.58 4.12
C ASN A 125 -6.87 -2.65 3.34
N LYS A 126 -8.00 -2.27 2.72
CA LYS A 126 -8.69 -3.13 1.75
C LYS A 126 -7.99 -3.07 0.39
N VAL A 127 -8.12 -4.14 -0.39
CA VAL A 127 -7.66 -4.21 -1.80
C VAL A 127 -8.24 -3.03 -2.61
N ILE A 128 -9.52 -2.72 -2.41
CA ILE A 128 -10.23 -1.59 -3.03
C ILE A 128 -10.82 -0.70 -1.93
N GLU A 129 -10.57 0.60 -2.01
CA GLU A 129 -11.15 1.63 -1.13
C GLU A 129 -11.54 2.85 -1.97
N LYS A 130 -12.72 3.44 -1.72
CA LYS A 130 -13.27 4.56 -2.52
C LYS A 130 -13.20 4.31 -4.04
N ASN A 131 -13.51 3.08 -4.47
CA ASN A 131 -13.42 2.57 -5.84
C ASN A 131 -12.01 2.60 -6.50
N GLN A 132 -10.94 2.76 -5.72
CA GLN A 132 -9.55 2.72 -6.18
C GLN A 132 -8.83 1.46 -5.68
N ILE A 133 -7.96 0.86 -6.52
CA ILE A 133 -7.11 -0.28 -6.13
C ILE A 133 -5.94 0.22 -5.29
N LYS A 134 -6.03 0.04 -3.97
CA LYS A 134 -5.03 0.46 -2.98
C LYS A 134 -3.92 -0.57 -2.76
N CYS A 135 -4.21 -1.84 -3.06
CA CYS A 135 -3.30 -2.97 -2.97
C CYS A 135 -3.74 -4.02 -3.99
N HIS A 136 -2.82 -4.78 -4.59
CA HIS A 136 -3.20 -5.93 -5.41
C HIS A 136 -3.69 -7.10 -4.53
N GLN A 137 -4.39 -8.07 -5.12
CA GLN A 137 -4.76 -9.33 -4.44
C GLN A 137 -3.54 -10.24 -4.41
N TYR A 138 -2.66 -10.02 -3.43
CA TYR A 138 -1.33 -10.67 -3.38
C TYR A 138 -1.29 -11.99 -2.62
N PHE A 139 -2.36 -12.36 -1.90
CA PHE A 139 -2.47 -13.57 -1.08
C PHE A 139 -3.50 -14.54 -1.68
N PRO A 140 -3.35 -15.87 -1.49
CA PRO A 140 -4.31 -16.84 -2.01
C PRO A 140 -5.68 -16.73 -1.31
N LEU A 141 -6.72 -17.15 -2.03
CA LEU A 141 -8.11 -17.16 -1.60
C LEU A 141 -8.68 -18.57 -1.75
N GLU A 142 -9.09 -19.18 -0.64
CA GLU A 142 -9.67 -20.53 -0.51
C GLU A 142 -10.51 -20.98 -1.73
N ASP A 143 -11.58 -20.25 -2.06
CA ASP A 143 -12.56 -20.65 -3.07
C ASP A 143 -12.23 -20.20 -4.52
N VAL A 144 -11.11 -19.49 -4.74
CA VAL A 144 -10.84 -18.79 -6.02
C VAL A 144 -9.45 -19.06 -6.57
N THR A 145 -8.43 -18.98 -5.71
CA THR A 145 -7.02 -19.16 -6.08
C THR A 145 -6.28 -19.61 -4.81
N PRO A 146 -6.39 -20.89 -4.41
CA PRO A 146 -5.88 -21.38 -3.12
C PRO A 146 -4.35 -21.47 -3.06
N THR A 147 -3.66 -21.41 -4.20
CA THR A 147 -2.20 -21.40 -4.31
C THR A 147 -1.77 -20.31 -5.28
N LEU A 148 -0.71 -19.58 -4.94
CA LEU A 148 0.01 -18.67 -5.82
C LEU A 148 1.44 -19.21 -6.03
N ILE A 149 1.93 -19.17 -7.27
CA ILE A 149 3.28 -19.60 -7.64
C ILE A 149 3.98 -18.44 -8.35
N PHE A 150 5.23 -18.19 -7.98
CA PHE A 150 6.08 -17.11 -8.48
C PHE A 150 7.41 -17.70 -8.96
N ASP A 151 7.41 -18.19 -10.21
CA ASP A 151 8.55 -18.88 -10.82
C ASP A 151 9.78 -17.96 -10.97
N ASP A 152 9.56 -16.63 -11.08
CA ASP A 152 10.60 -15.61 -11.17
C ASP A 152 11.45 -15.47 -9.90
N VAL A 153 10.96 -15.99 -8.77
CA VAL A 153 11.63 -15.95 -7.47
C VAL A 153 11.57 -17.29 -6.73
N ASN A 154 11.17 -18.39 -7.38
CA ASN A 154 11.00 -19.72 -6.78
C ASN A 154 10.17 -19.74 -5.48
N ILE A 155 9.09 -18.97 -5.39
CA ILE A 155 8.21 -18.97 -4.19
C ILE A 155 6.82 -19.53 -4.54
N LYS A 156 6.30 -20.41 -3.69
CA LYS A 156 4.88 -20.79 -3.65
C LYS A 156 4.24 -20.31 -2.34
N VAL A 157 2.98 -19.87 -2.41
CA VAL A 157 2.16 -19.51 -1.25
C VAL A 157 0.82 -20.22 -1.31
N ASP A 158 0.59 -21.14 -0.38
CA ASP A 158 -0.67 -21.87 -0.22
C ASP A 158 -1.55 -21.20 0.86
N TYR A 159 -2.86 -21.19 0.65
CA TYR A 159 -3.84 -20.96 1.71
C TYR A 159 -3.92 -22.17 2.64
N VAL A 160 -3.97 -21.94 3.96
CA VAL A 160 -4.14 -23.01 4.98
C VAL A 160 -5.47 -22.86 5.72
N SER A 161 -5.74 -21.69 6.28
CA SER A 161 -6.99 -21.44 7.04
C SER A 161 -7.30 -19.94 7.19
N LYS A 162 -8.53 -19.64 7.64
CA LYS A 162 -8.96 -18.28 8.03
C LYS A 162 -9.78 -18.28 9.31
N LYS A 163 -9.63 -17.22 10.09
CA LYS A 163 -10.47 -16.85 11.24
C LYS A 163 -10.96 -15.40 11.04
N GLU A 164 -12.26 -15.20 11.06
CA GLU A 164 -12.89 -13.89 10.88
C GLU A 164 -13.38 -13.34 12.22
N THR A 165 -13.21 -12.03 12.41
CA THR A 165 -13.79 -11.24 13.52
C THR A 165 -14.59 -10.06 12.95
N SER A 166 -15.15 -9.19 13.80
CA SER A 166 -15.85 -7.98 13.35
C SER A 166 -14.95 -6.99 12.60
N ASP A 167 -13.67 -6.88 13.02
CA ASP A 167 -12.78 -5.77 12.62
C ASP A 167 -11.60 -6.20 11.76
N TYR A 168 -11.25 -7.48 11.81
CA TYR A 168 -10.12 -8.03 11.09
C TYR A 168 -10.31 -9.52 10.76
N THR A 169 -9.57 -9.99 9.75
CA THR A 169 -9.47 -11.41 9.39
C THR A 169 -8.01 -11.84 9.57
N THR A 170 -7.78 -12.94 10.30
CA THR A 170 -6.47 -13.61 10.33
C THR A 170 -6.51 -14.80 9.39
N ARG A 171 -5.46 -15.00 8.58
CA ARG A 171 -5.27 -16.20 7.76
C ARG A 171 -3.95 -16.86 8.14
N THR A 172 -3.92 -18.19 8.14
CA THR A 172 -2.67 -18.93 8.05
C THR A 172 -2.40 -19.21 6.58
N LEU A 173 -1.22 -18.83 6.12
CA LEU A 173 -0.69 -19.10 4.79
C LEU A 173 0.57 -19.95 4.94
N ARG A 174 0.87 -20.84 4.00
CA ARG A 174 2.16 -21.55 3.96
C ARG A 174 2.98 -21.02 2.81
N ILE A 175 4.14 -20.42 3.13
CA ILE A 175 5.15 -20.09 2.13
C ILE A 175 6.10 -21.28 1.98
N THR A 176 6.43 -21.61 0.74
CA THR A 176 7.39 -22.66 0.38
C THR A 176 8.42 -22.05 -0.57
N ASP A 177 9.70 -22.22 -0.26
CA ASP A 177 10.76 -22.00 -1.24
C ASP A 177 10.88 -23.22 -2.13
N LEU A 178 10.78 -23.03 -3.44
CA LEU A 178 10.85 -24.12 -4.42
C LEU A 178 12.30 -24.51 -4.75
N GLU A 179 13.28 -23.70 -4.32
CA GLU A 179 14.71 -23.99 -4.48
C GLU A 179 15.22 -24.92 -3.38
N SER A 180 14.98 -24.61 -2.09
CA SER A 180 15.34 -25.52 -0.98
C SER A 180 14.28 -26.57 -0.66
N ASN A 181 13.03 -26.39 -1.13
CA ASN A 181 11.83 -27.14 -0.74
C ASN A 181 11.43 -27.00 0.75
N ASP A 182 12.02 -26.04 1.48
CA ASP A 182 11.59 -25.70 2.84
C ASP A 182 10.25 -24.94 2.83
N SER A 183 9.49 -25.06 3.92
CA SER A 183 8.24 -24.30 4.09
C SER A 183 8.00 -23.86 5.52
N ARG A 184 7.27 -22.76 5.69
CA ARG A 184 6.82 -22.28 7.00
C ARG A 184 5.47 -21.59 6.91
N GLU A 185 4.79 -21.50 8.05
CA GLU A 185 3.53 -20.77 8.16
C GLU A 185 3.77 -19.26 8.37
N ILE A 186 2.90 -18.45 7.76
CA ILE A 186 2.86 -16.99 7.84
C ILE A 186 1.48 -16.60 8.34
N LEU A 187 1.44 -15.79 9.41
CA LEU A 187 0.22 -15.21 9.94
C LEU A 187 -0.13 -13.93 9.18
N HIS A 188 -1.19 -13.96 8.38
CA HIS A 188 -1.69 -12.79 7.64
C HIS A 188 -2.84 -12.12 8.40
N PHE A 189 -2.53 -11.05 9.10
CA PHE A 189 -3.48 -10.21 9.82
C PHE A 189 -4.00 -9.10 8.91
N HIS A 190 -5.31 -9.11 8.61
CA HIS A 190 -5.93 -8.13 7.71
C HIS A 190 -6.98 -7.30 8.47
N TYR A 191 -6.65 -6.07 8.82
CA TYR A 191 -7.57 -5.11 9.44
C TYR A 191 -8.56 -4.59 8.38
N THR A 192 -9.85 -4.88 8.54
CA THR A 192 -10.89 -4.62 7.53
C THR A 192 -11.79 -3.43 7.85
N THR A 193 -11.79 -2.89 9.08
CA THR A 193 -12.65 -1.75 9.46
C THR A 193 -11.95 -0.38 9.50
N TRP A 194 -10.64 -0.29 9.14
CA TRP A 194 -9.91 1.00 9.12
C TRP A 194 -10.33 1.85 7.89
N PRO A 195 -10.85 3.07 8.06
CA PRO A 195 -11.26 3.93 6.95
C PRO A 195 -10.07 4.56 6.18
N ASP A 196 -10.21 4.74 4.87
CA ASP A 196 -9.17 5.37 4.04
C ASP A 196 -9.05 6.88 4.31
N PHE A 197 -7.82 7.33 4.57
CA PHE A 197 -7.43 8.65 5.10
C PHE A 197 -8.01 9.02 6.48
N GLY A 198 -8.75 8.12 7.14
CA GLY A 198 -9.25 8.33 8.49
C GLY A 198 -8.49 7.56 9.56
N VAL A 199 -9.05 7.60 10.76
CA VAL A 199 -8.68 6.77 11.92
C VAL A 199 -9.84 5.86 12.30
N PRO A 200 -9.61 4.72 12.98
CA PRO A 200 -10.69 3.97 13.61
C PRO A 200 -11.48 4.89 14.55
N GLN A 201 -12.82 4.84 14.50
CA GLN A 201 -13.68 5.75 15.29
C GLN A 201 -13.43 5.64 16.80
N ARG A 202 -12.94 4.49 17.28
CA ARG A 202 -12.50 4.28 18.67
C ARG A 202 -11.21 3.46 18.67
N PRO A 203 -10.26 3.69 19.59
CA PRO A 203 -9.03 2.89 19.66
C PRO A 203 -9.24 1.45 20.12
N THR A 204 -10.40 1.10 20.69
CA THR A 204 -10.73 -0.24 21.22
C THR A 204 -10.49 -1.37 20.22
N ALA A 205 -11.03 -1.26 19.00
CA ALA A 205 -10.87 -2.27 17.95
C ALA A 205 -9.41 -2.38 17.46
N PHE A 206 -8.69 -1.25 17.42
CA PHE A 206 -7.26 -1.19 17.09
C PHE A 206 -6.40 -1.84 18.18
N LEU A 207 -6.67 -1.56 19.45
CA LEU A 207 -5.95 -2.12 20.59
C LEU A 207 -6.18 -3.62 20.72
N ARG A 208 -7.42 -4.11 20.52
CA ARG A 208 -7.72 -5.54 20.45
C ARG A 208 -6.90 -6.23 19.35
N PHE A 209 -6.88 -5.67 18.15
CA PHE A 209 -6.05 -6.18 17.05
C PHE A 209 -4.56 -6.21 17.40
N LEU A 210 -4.01 -5.15 18.02
CA LEU A 210 -2.62 -5.11 18.47
C LEU A 210 -2.32 -6.19 19.53
N VAL A 211 -3.23 -6.39 20.49
CA VAL A 211 -3.13 -7.44 21.51
C VAL A 211 -3.14 -8.83 20.87
N ASP A 212 -4.02 -9.09 19.91
CA ASP A 212 -4.11 -10.37 19.21
C ASP A 212 -2.86 -10.64 18.33
N VAL A 213 -2.29 -9.60 17.70
CA VAL A 213 -1.00 -9.69 16.99
C VAL A 213 0.13 -10.02 17.96
N ARG A 214 0.24 -9.32 19.10
CA ARG A 214 1.24 -9.59 20.14
C ARG A 214 1.13 -11.03 20.67
N LYS A 215 -0.07 -11.47 21.04
CA LYS A 215 -0.34 -12.82 21.56
C LYS A 215 -0.03 -13.96 20.58
N SER A 216 0.14 -13.68 19.29
CA SER A 216 0.54 -14.68 18.29
C SER A 216 2.05 -14.90 18.13
N GLY A 217 2.86 -14.14 18.88
CA GLY A 217 4.32 -14.10 18.77
C GLY A 217 4.82 -13.49 17.45
N ALA A 218 3.99 -12.66 16.80
CA ALA A 218 4.30 -12.04 15.52
C ALA A 218 5.32 -10.89 15.60
N LEU A 219 5.57 -10.37 16.81
CA LEU A 219 6.44 -9.22 17.09
C LEU A 219 7.66 -9.60 17.95
N ASP A 220 7.84 -10.90 18.24
CA ASP A 220 8.84 -11.39 19.19
C ASP A 220 10.27 -11.26 18.62
N GLN A 221 11.25 -11.10 19.50
CA GLN A 221 12.65 -10.87 19.09
C GLN A 221 13.33 -12.10 18.46
N ASN A 222 12.76 -13.29 18.64
CA ASN A 222 13.28 -14.55 18.11
C ASN A 222 12.76 -14.90 16.70
N VAL A 223 11.99 -14.01 16.07
CA VAL A 223 11.49 -14.16 14.70
C VAL A 223 11.93 -12.99 13.82
N GLY A 224 11.90 -13.17 12.50
CA GLY A 224 12.17 -12.07 11.58
C GLY A 224 11.10 -10.98 11.66
N PRO A 225 11.45 -9.72 11.35
CA PRO A 225 10.57 -8.58 11.56
C PRO A 225 9.24 -8.73 10.80
N PRO A 226 8.10 -8.39 11.43
CA PRO A 226 6.79 -8.40 10.79
C PRO A 226 6.74 -7.43 9.60
N ILE A 227 6.10 -7.85 8.52
CA ILE A 227 5.84 -6.98 7.37
C ILE A 227 4.55 -6.18 7.64
N VAL A 228 4.64 -4.86 7.80
CA VAL A 228 3.50 -3.98 8.05
C VAL A 228 3.22 -3.12 6.82
N HIS A 229 2.02 -3.19 6.27
CA HIS A 229 1.66 -2.42 5.07
C HIS A 229 0.25 -1.82 5.14
N CYS A 230 0.07 -0.74 4.39
CA CYS A 230 -1.23 -0.23 4.00
C CYS A 230 -1.21 -0.02 2.48
N SER A 231 -1.74 1.09 1.95
CA SER A 231 -1.53 1.41 0.53
C SER A 231 -0.12 1.97 0.26
N ALA A 232 0.29 3.04 0.96
CA ALA A 232 1.61 3.64 0.82
C ALA A 232 2.67 3.10 1.83
N GLY A 233 2.22 2.40 2.88
CA GLY A 233 3.10 1.88 3.92
C GLY A 233 3.67 2.93 4.86
N ILE A 234 2.96 4.06 5.06
CA ILE A 234 3.45 5.18 5.89
C ILE A 234 2.41 5.72 6.90
N GLY A 235 1.17 6.02 6.50
CA GLY A 235 0.13 6.53 7.42
C GLY A 235 -0.29 5.50 8.49
N ARG A 236 -1.23 4.61 8.14
CA ARG A 236 -1.75 3.56 9.04
C ARG A 236 -0.66 2.65 9.59
N SER A 237 0.34 2.32 8.77
CA SER A 237 1.51 1.52 9.17
C SER A 237 2.37 2.22 10.22
N GLY A 238 2.60 3.54 10.07
CA GLY A 238 3.29 4.36 11.06
C GLY A 238 2.50 4.45 12.37
N THR A 239 1.18 4.66 12.29
CA THR A 239 0.29 4.62 13.47
C THR A 239 0.38 3.29 14.21
N PHE A 240 0.31 2.15 13.50
CA PHE A 240 0.41 0.83 14.14
C PHE A 240 1.74 0.65 14.88
N CYS A 241 2.86 0.88 14.19
CA CYS A 241 4.19 0.62 14.74
C CYS A 241 4.55 1.61 15.86
N LEU A 242 4.17 2.90 15.75
CA LEU A 242 4.39 3.88 16.81
C LEU A 242 3.63 3.51 18.09
N VAL A 243 2.35 3.11 17.98
CA VAL A 243 1.57 2.74 19.16
C VAL A 243 2.10 1.45 19.80
N ASP A 244 2.49 0.45 19.01
CA ASP A 244 3.13 -0.75 19.54
C ASP A 244 4.43 -0.45 20.30
N ALA A 245 5.36 0.27 19.66
CA ALA A 245 6.65 0.62 20.25
C ALA A 245 6.47 1.45 21.53
N CYS A 246 5.64 2.49 21.49
CA CYS A 246 5.32 3.32 22.65
C CYS A 246 4.75 2.51 23.82
N LEU A 247 3.89 1.52 23.56
CA LEU A 247 3.33 0.67 24.62
C LEU A 247 4.41 -0.25 25.23
N VAL A 248 5.33 -0.82 24.43
CA VAL A 248 6.47 -1.57 24.98
C VAL A 248 7.38 -0.68 25.84
N LEU A 249 7.63 0.56 25.41
CA LEU A 249 8.42 1.52 26.19
C LEU A 249 7.73 1.88 27.52
N ILE A 250 6.41 1.99 27.54
CA ILE A 250 5.64 2.21 28.78
C ILE A 250 5.69 0.98 29.69
N GLU A 251 5.58 -0.24 29.14
CA GLU A 251 5.73 -1.49 29.91
C GLU A 251 7.12 -1.59 30.56
N LYS A 252 8.17 -1.16 29.86
CA LYS A 252 9.58 -1.29 30.27
C LYS A 252 10.08 -0.17 31.17
N TYR A 253 9.64 1.07 30.96
CA TYR A 253 10.18 2.28 31.62
C TYR A 253 9.12 3.16 32.29
N GLY A 254 7.82 2.86 32.12
CA GLY A 254 6.72 3.61 32.71
C GLY A 254 6.27 4.83 31.90
N LEU A 255 5.05 5.31 32.20
CA LEU A 255 4.36 6.39 31.47
C LEU A 255 5.10 7.73 31.38
N ASN A 256 5.99 8.03 32.32
CA ASN A 256 6.69 9.31 32.40
C ASN A 256 8.01 9.33 31.59
N ALA A 257 8.46 8.20 31.07
CA ALA A 257 9.70 8.07 30.31
C ALA A 257 9.53 8.19 28.77
N LEU A 258 8.28 8.28 28.29
CA LEU A 258 7.96 8.25 26.86
C LEU A 258 7.74 9.65 26.26
N ASP A 259 8.54 10.00 25.26
CA ASP A 259 8.25 11.10 24.32
C ASP A 259 7.81 10.53 22.95
N VAL A 260 6.50 10.50 22.72
CA VAL A 260 5.89 10.02 21.48
C VAL A 260 6.32 10.83 20.24
N ARG A 261 6.68 12.11 20.39
CA ARG A 261 7.22 12.90 19.28
C ARG A 261 8.64 12.45 18.94
N HIS A 262 9.48 12.23 19.95
CA HIS A 262 10.83 11.72 19.74
C HIS A 262 10.82 10.35 19.03
N GLU A 263 10.02 9.40 19.53
CA GLU A 263 9.90 8.07 18.89
C GLU A 263 9.41 8.16 17.43
N LEU A 264 8.45 9.05 17.12
CA LEU A 264 8.01 9.26 15.74
C LEU A 264 9.09 9.88 14.85
N LEU A 265 9.92 10.80 15.38
CA LEU A 265 11.04 11.39 14.65
C LEU A 265 12.11 10.34 14.34
N GLU A 266 12.48 9.52 15.31
CA GLU A 266 13.47 8.45 15.13
C GLU A 266 12.97 7.39 14.13
N MET A 267 11.72 6.92 14.26
CA MET A 267 11.12 6.03 13.25
C MET A 267 11.06 6.66 11.85
N ARG A 268 10.90 7.99 11.76
CA ARG A 268 10.94 8.74 10.49
C ARG A 268 12.34 8.91 9.90
N ARG A 269 13.42 8.57 10.61
CA ARG A 269 14.76 8.40 10.02
C ARG A 269 14.83 7.15 9.16
N SER A 270 14.16 6.08 9.58
CA SER A 270 14.13 4.81 8.84
C SER A 270 13.18 4.81 7.65
N ARG A 271 12.03 5.51 7.71
CA ARG A 271 11.10 5.64 6.58
C ARG A 271 10.39 6.99 6.59
N MET A 272 10.36 7.69 5.46
CA MET A 272 9.72 9.01 5.36
C MET A 272 8.21 8.97 5.65
N GLY A 273 7.68 10.08 6.18
CA GLY A 273 6.24 10.35 6.19
C GLY A 273 5.37 9.42 7.05
N LEU A 274 5.95 8.68 8.00
CA LEU A 274 5.16 7.87 8.94
C LEU A 274 4.15 8.74 9.69
N ILE A 275 2.90 8.31 9.78
CA ILE A 275 1.74 9.13 10.19
C ILE A 275 1.55 10.33 9.23
N GLN A 276 0.47 10.33 8.46
CA GLN A 276 0.28 11.28 7.35
C GLN A 276 -0.62 12.48 7.66
N THR A 277 -1.37 12.45 8.77
CA THR A 277 -2.31 13.52 9.13
C THR A 277 -2.29 13.85 10.63
N PRO A 278 -2.70 15.07 11.05
CA PRO A 278 -2.85 15.42 12.46
C PRO A 278 -3.79 14.50 13.24
N GLU A 279 -4.83 13.99 12.58
CA GLU A 279 -5.83 13.08 13.18
C GLU A 279 -5.21 11.72 13.46
N GLN A 280 -4.35 11.20 12.57
CA GLN A 280 -3.59 9.98 12.80
C GLN A 280 -2.61 10.15 13.97
N LEU A 281 -2.00 11.32 14.13
CA LEU A 281 -1.14 11.63 15.28
C LEU A 281 -1.94 11.70 16.58
N ARG A 282 -3.06 12.43 16.60
CA ARG A 282 -3.99 12.52 17.74
C ARG A 282 -4.49 11.14 18.16
N PHE A 283 -4.88 10.31 17.19
CA PHE A 283 -5.31 8.93 17.42
C PHE A 283 -4.18 8.08 18.00
N SER A 284 -2.95 8.21 17.52
CA SER A 284 -1.80 7.50 18.11
C SER A 284 -1.64 7.82 19.60
N TYR A 285 -1.67 9.10 20.00
CA TYR A 285 -1.63 9.47 21.43
C TYR A 285 -2.83 8.89 22.20
N ALA A 286 -4.05 8.99 21.67
CA ALA A 286 -5.25 8.46 22.31
C ALA A 286 -5.18 6.93 22.51
N ALA A 287 -4.70 6.20 21.50
CA ALA A 287 -4.48 4.76 21.54
C ALA A 287 -3.38 4.36 22.54
N ILE A 288 -2.28 5.13 22.63
CA ILE A 288 -1.22 4.92 23.62
C ILE A 288 -1.77 5.14 25.04
N ILE A 289 -2.50 6.24 25.29
CA ILE A 289 -3.09 6.55 26.60
C ILE A 289 -4.11 5.48 27.01
N GLN A 290 -4.95 5.01 26.08
CA GLN A 290 -5.94 3.97 26.37
C GLN A 290 -5.29 2.60 26.57
N GLY A 291 -4.32 2.22 25.73
CA GLY A 291 -3.57 0.96 25.85
C GLY A 291 -2.76 0.90 27.13
N ALA A 292 -2.14 2.01 27.55
CA ALA A 292 -1.35 2.07 28.78
C ALA A 292 -2.18 1.83 30.05
N LYS A 293 -3.46 2.21 30.05
CA LYS A 293 -4.42 1.92 31.14
C LYS A 293 -4.85 0.45 31.19
N GLN A 294 -4.46 -0.35 30.19
CA GLN A 294 -4.80 -1.77 30.05
C GLN A 294 -3.55 -2.68 30.18
N LEU A 295 -2.45 -2.15 30.73
CA LEU A 295 -1.21 -2.88 30.96
C LEU A 295 -1.15 -3.50 32.37
N PRO A 296 -0.66 -4.75 32.53
CA PRO A 296 -0.43 -5.74 31.48
C PRO A 296 -1.75 -6.22 30.83
N PHE A 297 -1.69 -6.66 29.56
CA PHE A 297 -2.85 -7.04 28.73
C PHE A 297 -3.52 -8.38 29.12
N ASP A 298 -3.63 -8.65 30.42
CA ASP A 298 -3.94 -9.96 30.98
C ASP A 298 -5.44 -10.29 30.94
N ASN A 299 -6.34 -9.30 31.07
CA ASN A 299 -7.78 -9.48 30.87
C ASN A 299 -8.45 -8.26 30.24
N MET A 300 -8.63 -8.27 28.91
CA MET A 300 -9.60 -7.41 28.23
C MET A 300 -11.02 -7.95 28.49
N ASP A 301 -11.58 -7.61 29.64
CA ASP A 301 -12.95 -7.99 30.00
C ASP A 301 -13.96 -7.08 29.29
N ILE A 302 -14.91 -7.67 28.56
CA ILE A 302 -15.83 -6.98 27.63
C ILE A 302 -16.68 -5.91 28.36
N ASN A 303 -16.94 -6.10 29.66
CA ASN A 303 -17.75 -5.18 30.46
C ASN A 303 -17.09 -3.81 30.69
N ASN A 304 -15.77 -3.67 30.49
CA ASN A 304 -15.09 -2.38 30.55
C ASN A 304 -15.28 -1.52 29.29
N GLU A 305 -15.94 -2.00 28.22
CA GLU A 305 -16.19 -1.17 27.02
C GLU A 305 -17.07 0.05 27.33
N ILE A 306 -18.06 -0.07 28.23
CA ILE A 306 -19.11 0.94 28.43
C ILE A 306 -18.60 2.20 29.14
N ILE A 307 -17.85 2.04 30.24
CA ILE A 307 -17.41 3.17 31.10
C ILE A 307 -16.40 4.08 30.38
N TYR A 308 -15.59 3.51 29.49
CA TYR A 308 -14.54 4.26 28.77
C TYR A 308 -15.03 4.86 27.45
N ASP A 309 -16.08 4.30 26.84
CA ASP A 309 -16.76 4.94 25.71
C ASP A 309 -17.40 6.28 26.15
N GLU A 310 -17.91 6.40 27.38
CA GLU A 310 -18.42 7.69 27.89
C GLU A 310 -17.33 8.77 27.96
N ILE A 311 -16.12 8.45 28.46
CA ILE A 311 -15.04 9.44 28.65
C ILE A 311 -14.54 10.00 27.31
N ILE A 312 -14.34 9.14 26.29
CA ILE A 312 -13.89 9.59 24.96
C ILE A 312 -15.02 10.36 24.25
N THR A 313 -16.27 9.88 24.37
CA THR A 313 -17.43 10.56 23.77
C THR A 313 -17.64 11.96 24.37
N TYR A 314 -17.38 12.15 25.68
CA TYR A 314 -17.47 13.45 26.34
C TYR A 314 -16.47 14.47 25.75
N ASP A 315 -15.24 14.04 25.46
CA ASP A 315 -14.17 14.87 24.90
C ASP A 315 -14.40 15.17 23.40
N GLU A 316 -15.15 14.32 22.69
CA GLU A 316 -15.63 14.60 21.32
C GLU A 316 -16.86 15.51 21.29
N MET A 317 -17.83 15.32 22.19
CA MET A 317 -19.06 16.12 22.24
C MET A 317 -18.78 17.59 22.59
N ASN A 318 -17.89 17.84 23.55
CA ASN A 318 -17.48 19.21 23.89
C ASN A 318 -16.71 19.91 22.76
N ASN A 319 -16.08 19.17 21.84
CA ASN A 319 -15.43 19.73 20.65
C ASN A 319 -16.39 19.93 19.47
N LYS A 320 -17.57 19.30 19.45
CA LYS A 320 -18.55 19.38 18.35
C LYS A 320 -19.52 20.57 18.43
N SER A 321 -19.56 21.34 19.52
CA SER A 321 -20.45 22.50 19.66
C SER A 321 -20.15 23.69 18.73
N ASN A 322 -19.09 23.65 17.90
CA ASN A 322 -18.66 24.75 17.04
C ASN A 322 -18.51 24.41 15.54
N HIS A 323 -19.23 23.43 15.00
CA HIS A 323 -19.46 23.40 13.54
C HIS A 323 -20.84 22.86 13.14
N LEU A 324 -21.54 23.65 12.32
CA LEU A 324 -22.82 23.31 11.73
C LEU A 324 -22.65 22.43 10.48
N LEU A 325 -23.70 21.64 10.22
CA LEU A 325 -24.19 21.16 8.92
C LEU A 325 -23.15 20.96 7.79
N GLU A 326 -22.87 19.70 7.48
CA GLU A 326 -22.08 19.28 6.33
C GLU A 326 -22.58 19.92 5.03
N LYS A 327 -21.64 20.49 4.27
CA LYS A 327 -21.80 20.89 2.87
C LYS A 327 -20.60 20.33 2.11
N ASP A 328 -20.81 19.83 0.90
CA ASP A 328 -19.83 19.00 0.18
C ASP A 328 -18.45 19.64 0.04
N ASP A 329 -17.44 19.08 0.71
CA ASP A 329 -16.04 19.49 0.60
C ASP A 329 -15.33 18.77 -0.57
N GLU A 330 -15.00 19.54 -1.61
CA GLU A 330 -14.16 19.14 -2.73
C GLU A 330 -12.68 19.04 -2.27
N PRO A 331 -11.86 18.09 -2.77
CA PRO A 331 -10.47 17.95 -2.31
C PRO A 331 -9.63 19.20 -2.59
N PRO A 332 -8.67 19.56 -1.71
CA PRO A 332 -7.83 20.74 -1.89
C PRO A 332 -7.00 20.66 -3.18
N PRO A 333 -6.79 21.79 -3.87
CA PRO A 333 -6.11 21.80 -5.17
C PRO A 333 -4.66 21.34 -5.04
N LEU A 334 -4.22 20.55 -6.03
CA LEU A 334 -2.82 20.15 -6.18
C LEU A 334 -1.94 21.40 -6.44
N PRO A 335 -0.69 21.43 -5.94
CA PRO A 335 0.24 22.50 -6.28
C PRO A 335 0.48 22.53 -7.81
N PRO A 336 0.65 23.72 -8.40
CA PRO A 336 0.78 23.85 -9.85
C PRO A 336 2.05 23.14 -10.38
N PRO A 337 2.02 22.60 -11.61
CA PRO A 337 3.20 22.01 -12.22
C PRO A 337 4.34 23.05 -12.33
N ARG A 338 5.54 22.70 -11.85
CA ARG A 338 6.76 23.48 -12.12
C ARG A 338 7.16 23.34 -13.60
N GLY A 339 6.50 24.13 -14.45
CA GLY A 339 6.80 24.28 -15.88
C GLY A 339 6.83 25.73 -16.36
N GLU A 340 6.23 26.67 -15.62
CA GLU A 340 6.08 28.08 -16.02
C GLU A 340 6.81 29.01 -15.06
N SER A 341 8.13 29.11 -15.20
CA SER A 341 8.93 30.15 -14.54
C SER A 341 10.07 30.69 -15.42
N LEU A 342 10.01 30.44 -16.75
CA LEU A 342 10.99 30.93 -17.74
C LEU A 342 10.36 31.70 -18.92
N THR A 343 9.06 32.01 -18.87
CA THR A 343 8.36 32.79 -19.92
C THR A 343 7.69 34.06 -19.40
N ARG A 344 7.74 34.34 -18.09
CA ARG A 344 7.16 35.57 -17.49
C ARG A 344 8.15 36.73 -17.33
N SER A 345 9.35 36.63 -17.91
CA SER A 345 10.41 37.65 -17.86
C SER A 345 10.65 38.38 -19.19
N MET A 346 9.80 38.17 -20.21
CA MET A 346 9.94 38.78 -21.55
C MET A 346 8.64 39.40 -22.10
N MET A 347 7.64 39.63 -21.24
CA MET A 347 6.41 40.37 -21.60
C MET A 347 6.00 41.36 -20.49
N ALA A 348 7.00 42.01 -19.89
CA ALA A 348 6.81 43.02 -18.84
C ALA A 348 7.54 44.34 -19.14
N GLU A 349 7.88 44.60 -20.41
CA GLU A 349 8.28 45.93 -20.90
C GLU A 349 7.59 46.17 -22.25
N LEU A 350 6.48 46.91 -22.23
CA LEU A 350 5.89 47.66 -23.37
C LEU A 350 4.59 48.36 -22.91
N SER A 351 4.71 49.44 -22.11
CA SER A 351 3.80 50.61 -22.08
C SER A 351 4.05 51.55 -20.87
N SER A 352 4.79 52.65 -21.10
CA SER A 352 4.47 54.02 -20.61
C SER A 352 5.67 54.95 -20.85
N ASP A 353 5.41 56.16 -21.36
CA ASP A 353 6.38 57.21 -21.69
C ASP A 353 7.22 57.72 -20.50
N GLY A 354 8.43 58.23 -20.81
CA GLY A 354 9.28 58.99 -19.88
C GLY A 354 10.67 59.35 -20.46
N SER A 355 10.79 60.51 -21.11
CA SER A 355 11.99 61.06 -21.77
C SER A 355 13.29 61.11 -20.94
N THR A 356 14.45 60.77 -21.53
CA THR A 356 15.54 61.71 -21.94
C THR A 356 16.82 61.02 -22.45
N ASP A 357 17.30 61.50 -23.61
CA ASP A 357 18.68 61.68 -24.14
C ASP A 357 19.83 60.63 -24.04
N ASN A 358 20.56 60.57 -25.18
CA ASN A 358 21.96 60.19 -25.43
C ASN A 358 22.34 58.73 -25.82
N ASP A 359 22.59 58.57 -27.13
CA ASP A 359 23.79 57.99 -27.79
C ASP A 359 24.44 56.68 -27.28
N ASP A 360 24.44 55.63 -28.12
CA ASP A 360 25.59 55.22 -28.98
C ASP A 360 25.61 53.71 -29.34
N VAL A 361 25.88 53.47 -30.63
CA VAL A 361 26.24 52.27 -31.42
C VAL A 361 26.40 50.87 -30.76
N GLY A 362 25.81 49.83 -31.42
CA GLY A 362 26.38 48.46 -31.39
C GLY A 362 25.42 47.29 -31.74
N GLY A 363 25.37 46.86 -33.00
CA GLY A 363 24.66 45.62 -33.41
C GLY A 363 25.53 44.35 -33.33
N PRO A 364 24.95 43.13 -33.21
CA PRO A 364 25.70 41.89 -33.04
C PRO A 364 26.07 41.20 -34.37
N PRO A 365 27.17 40.42 -34.44
CA PRO A 365 27.48 39.55 -35.58
C PRO A 365 26.98 38.10 -35.41
N ASP A 366 26.61 37.50 -36.53
CA ASP A 366 26.12 36.12 -36.70
C ASP A 366 27.15 35.00 -36.49
N LYS A 367 26.63 33.74 -36.57
CA LYS A 367 27.21 32.55 -37.26
C LYS A 367 27.94 31.48 -36.40
N PRO A 368 28.10 30.21 -36.88
CA PRO A 368 27.14 29.15 -36.52
C PRO A 368 27.77 27.81 -36.04
N LEU A 369 26.91 26.79 -35.82
CA LEU A 369 27.25 25.39 -35.50
C LEU A 369 28.00 24.64 -36.64
N PRO A 370 28.85 23.65 -36.30
CA PRO A 370 29.34 22.61 -37.23
C PRO A 370 28.74 21.20 -37.00
N CYS A 371 28.74 20.38 -38.05
CA CYS A 371 28.14 19.02 -38.10
C CYS A 371 29.16 17.86 -37.90
N GLU A 372 28.64 16.64 -37.78
CA GLU A 372 29.37 15.35 -37.83
C GLU A 372 30.08 15.06 -39.17
N PRO A 373 31.09 14.18 -39.16
CA PRO A 373 31.34 13.23 -40.26
C PRO A 373 31.74 11.80 -39.71
N PRO A 374 32.07 10.76 -40.52
CA PRO A 374 31.12 9.66 -40.76
C PRO A 374 31.70 8.20 -40.70
N ASN A 375 30.86 7.24 -41.09
CA ASN A 375 31.10 5.78 -41.28
C ASN A 375 32.47 5.34 -41.82
N HIS A 376 32.88 4.11 -41.46
CA HIS A 376 33.36 3.09 -42.42
C HIS A 376 33.02 1.67 -41.92
N ALA A 377 32.86 0.73 -42.85
CA ALA A 377 32.53 -0.68 -42.61
C ALA A 377 33.60 -1.60 -43.23
N ASP A 378 33.62 -2.89 -42.86
CA ASP A 378 34.04 -3.96 -43.78
C ASP A 378 33.57 -5.37 -43.37
N LEU A 379 33.53 -6.30 -44.34
CA LEU A 379 32.99 -7.67 -44.26
C LEU A 379 34.07 -8.76 -44.33
N SER A 380 33.80 -9.93 -43.73
CA SER A 380 34.10 -11.28 -44.30
C SER A 380 33.40 -12.38 -43.46
N THR A 381 32.32 -13.04 -43.88
CA THR A 381 32.21 -14.21 -44.82
C THR A 381 33.03 -15.46 -44.49
N ASN A 382 32.40 -16.52 -43.97
CA ASN A 382 32.18 -17.79 -44.69
C ASN A 382 31.27 -18.75 -43.86
N THR A 383 30.05 -19.11 -44.28
CA THR A 383 29.63 -20.17 -45.23
C THR A 383 29.88 -21.62 -44.75
N ASN A 384 28.83 -22.34 -44.32
CA ASN A 384 28.24 -23.42 -45.15
C ASN A 384 26.95 -24.05 -44.56
N LEU A 385 26.08 -24.49 -45.48
CA LEU A 385 24.76 -25.08 -45.28
C LEU A 385 24.81 -26.56 -45.69
N SER A 386 24.05 -27.45 -45.04
CA SER A 386 23.55 -28.69 -45.68
C SER A 386 22.40 -29.35 -44.91
N THR A 387 21.36 -29.71 -45.66
CA THR A 387 20.14 -30.42 -45.26
C THR A 387 20.25 -31.93 -45.42
N SER A 388 19.52 -32.74 -44.64
CA SER A 388 18.78 -33.89 -45.21
C SER A 388 17.74 -34.51 -44.26
N THR A 389 16.85 -35.31 -44.86
CA THR A 389 15.60 -35.86 -44.29
C THR A 389 15.63 -37.40 -44.28
N THR A 390 15.01 -38.07 -43.29
CA THR A 390 14.56 -39.49 -43.46
C THR A 390 13.42 -39.95 -42.55
N ASN A 391 12.58 -40.83 -43.11
CA ASN A 391 11.42 -41.57 -42.52
C ASN A 391 11.81 -43.05 -42.23
N CYS A 392 11.08 -43.94 -41.55
CA CYS A 392 9.79 -43.93 -40.78
C CYS A 392 9.92 -45.00 -39.64
N ILE A 393 8.90 -45.42 -38.87
CA ILE A 393 7.84 -46.45 -39.12
C ILE A 393 7.09 -46.60 -37.75
N ALA A 394 5.76 -46.43 -37.64
CA ALA A 394 4.68 -47.46 -37.43
C ALA A 394 4.94 -48.50 -36.31
N GLU A 395 3.98 -49.00 -35.51
CA GLU A 395 2.55 -49.39 -35.69
C GLU A 395 1.68 -48.88 -34.50
N GLN A 396 0.38 -48.53 -34.59
CA GLN A 396 -0.84 -49.34 -34.82
C GLN A 396 -1.09 -50.43 -33.74
N ASN A 397 -2.31 -50.69 -33.20
CA ASN A 397 -3.67 -50.30 -33.59
C ASN A 397 -4.75 -50.67 -32.52
N LEU A 398 -5.99 -50.10 -32.62
CA LEU A 398 -7.32 -50.70 -32.28
C LEU A 398 -7.67 -51.05 -30.80
N ASP A 399 -8.94 -51.11 -30.33
CA ASP A 399 -10.26 -50.53 -30.74
C ASP A 399 -11.32 -50.81 -29.64
N ASP A 400 -12.51 -50.17 -29.73
CA ASP A 400 -13.82 -50.51 -29.11
C ASP A 400 -13.91 -50.66 -27.55
N GLY A 401 -15.07 -50.53 -26.88
CA GLY A 401 -16.41 -50.18 -27.33
C GLY A 401 -17.48 -50.44 -26.25
N MET A 402 -18.62 -49.73 -26.34
CA MET A 402 -19.96 -50.12 -25.84
C MET A 402 -20.33 -50.13 -24.33
N VAL A 403 -21.08 -49.10 -23.96
CA VAL A 403 -22.33 -49.03 -23.14
C VAL A 403 -22.92 -50.34 -22.56
N LEU A 404 -23.28 -50.34 -21.25
CA LEU A 404 -24.62 -50.72 -20.75
C LEU A 404 -24.87 -50.30 -19.28
N ASP A 405 -26.12 -50.48 -18.85
CA ASP A 405 -26.85 -49.74 -17.81
C ASP A 405 -27.32 -50.65 -16.66
N GLU A 406 -27.95 -50.06 -15.62
CA GLU A 406 -28.79 -50.73 -14.58
C GLU A 406 -28.11 -51.76 -13.62
N ALA A 407 -28.60 -52.07 -12.41
CA ALA A 407 -29.46 -51.38 -11.43
C ALA A 407 -29.50 -52.21 -10.12
N LEU A 408 -29.76 -51.57 -8.96
CA LEU A 408 -30.30 -52.18 -7.70
C LEU A 408 -29.39 -53.24 -6.99
N SER A 409 -29.52 -53.59 -5.69
CA SER A 409 -30.36 -53.17 -4.54
C SER A 409 -29.64 -53.42 -3.19
N ASP A 410 -30.21 -52.93 -2.08
CA ASP A 410 -30.22 -53.45 -0.68
C ASP A 410 -28.88 -53.77 0.05
N ASP A 411 -28.78 -53.88 1.38
CA ASP A 411 -29.48 -53.26 2.53
C ASP A 411 -28.53 -53.41 3.74
N ALA A 412 -28.46 -52.43 4.65
CA ALA A 412 -27.98 -52.64 6.02
C ALA A 412 -28.32 -51.46 6.93
N GLU A 413 -29.20 -51.71 7.89
CA GLU A 413 -29.54 -50.75 8.95
C GLU A 413 -28.34 -50.46 9.87
N ASN A 414 -28.30 -49.26 10.43
CA ASN A 414 -28.13 -49.17 11.88
C ASN A 414 -28.81 -47.93 12.45
N SER A 415 -29.68 -48.14 13.44
CA SER A 415 -30.44 -47.09 14.08
C SER A 415 -29.76 -46.63 15.37
N ILE A 416 -29.92 -45.35 15.75
CA ILE A 416 -29.97 -44.92 17.16
C ILE A 416 -30.77 -43.63 17.29
N ILE A 417 -31.68 -43.67 18.24
CA ILE A 417 -32.73 -42.71 18.58
C ILE A 417 -32.20 -41.31 18.94
N LYS A 418 -32.85 -40.24 18.44
CA LYS A 418 -32.99 -38.97 19.17
C LYS A 418 -34.40 -38.39 19.04
N ASN A 419 -34.94 -37.96 20.19
CA ASN A 419 -36.30 -37.45 20.34
C ASN A 419 -36.49 -36.08 19.67
N ASN A 420 -37.63 -35.88 18.98
CA ASN A 420 -38.02 -34.60 18.42
C ASN A 420 -39.06 -33.89 19.31
N SER A 421 -38.76 -32.65 19.70
CA SER A 421 -39.77 -31.66 20.10
C SER A 421 -39.94 -30.63 18.95
N PRO A 422 -41.17 -30.22 18.59
CA PRO A 422 -41.42 -29.44 17.38
C PRO A 422 -41.41 -27.93 17.62
N SER A 423 -40.41 -27.21 17.11
CA SER A 423 -40.45 -25.73 16.96
C SER A 423 -39.39 -25.08 16.06
N ASN A 424 -38.49 -25.84 15.41
CA ASN A 424 -37.23 -25.29 14.86
C ASN A 424 -37.00 -25.52 13.35
N SER A 425 -38.05 -25.82 12.58
CA SER A 425 -38.02 -25.96 11.12
C SER A 425 -38.03 -24.61 10.40
N ASP A 426 -38.89 -23.69 10.84
CA ASP A 426 -39.26 -22.51 10.07
C ASP A 426 -38.18 -21.43 10.16
N THR A 427 -37.52 -21.31 11.31
CA THR A 427 -36.31 -20.52 11.51
C THR A 427 -35.17 -20.96 10.58
N LYS A 428 -34.97 -22.27 10.40
CA LYS A 428 -33.97 -22.82 9.47
C LYS A 428 -34.31 -22.58 7.99
N MET A 429 -35.59 -22.67 7.61
CA MET A 429 -36.02 -22.34 6.25
C MET A 429 -35.87 -20.84 5.95
N GLU A 430 -36.27 -19.97 6.87
CA GLU A 430 -36.15 -18.50 6.71
C GLU A 430 -34.68 -18.05 6.60
N VAL A 431 -33.77 -18.62 7.39
CA VAL A 431 -32.33 -18.34 7.28
C VAL A 431 -31.76 -18.81 5.94
N ARG A 432 -32.18 -19.98 5.44
CA ARG A 432 -31.79 -20.47 4.11
C ARG A 432 -32.31 -19.57 2.99
N ARG A 433 -33.56 -19.11 3.07
CA ARG A 433 -34.18 -18.17 2.12
C ARG A 433 -33.41 -16.86 2.05
N ARG A 434 -33.11 -16.24 3.21
CA ARG A 434 -32.31 -15.00 3.28
C ARG A 434 -30.90 -15.17 2.72
N LYS A 435 -30.27 -16.34 2.91
CA LYS A 435 -28.95 -16.65 2.32
C LYS A 435 -29.03 -16.79 0.79
N ALA A 436 -30.08 -17.43 0.27
CA ALA A 436 -30.33 -17.52 -1.18
C ALA A 436 -30.56 -16.14 -1.81
N GLU A 437 -31.45 -15.32 -1.23
CA GLU A 437 -31.72 -13.95 -1.71
C GLU A 437 -30.45 -13.06 -1.68
N LYS A 438 -29.60 -13.18 -0.65
CA LYS A 438 -28.33 -12.46 -0.58
C LYS A 438 -27.34 -12.91 -1.67
N ASN A 439 -27.25 -14.22 -1.92
CA ASN A 439 -26.41 -14.76 -2.98
C ASN A 439 -26.88 -14.36 -4.38
N GLU A 440 -28.19 -14.33 -4.63
CA GLU A 440 -28.77 -13.91 -5.91
C GLU A 440 -28.55 -12.42 -6.19
N ARG A 441 -28.70 -11.56 -5.17
CA ARG A 441 -28.37 -10.13 -5.26
C ARG A 441 -26.89 -9.92 -5.59
N LEU A 442 -25.99 -10.67 -4.93
CA LEU A 442 -24.55 -10.61 -5.21
C LEU A 442 -24.22 -11.10 -6.63
N ALA A 443 -24.81 -12.22 -7.07
CA ALA A 443 -24.64 -12.74 -8.44
C ALA A 443 -25.17 -11.79 -9.52
N THR A 444 -26.19 -10.98 -9.19
CA THR A 444 -26.72 -9.94 -10.06
C THR A 444 -25.78 -8.73 -10.15
N GLN A 445 -25.25 -8.26 -9.01
CA GLN A 445 -24.22 -7.21 -8.98
C GLN A 445 -22.94 -7.63 -9.73
N VAL A 446 -22.49 -8.87 -9.59
CA VAL A 446 -21.32 -9.39 -10.31
C VAL A 446 -21.57 -9.45 -11.83
N ARG A 447 -22.77 -9.87 -12.26
CA ARG A 447 -23.15 -9.83 -13.68
C ARG A 447 -23.18 -8.39 -14.22
N GLU A 448 -23.69 -7.44 -13.45
CA GLU A 448 -23.71 -6.04 -13.87
C GLU A 448 -22.31 -5.41 -13.92
N MET A 449 -21.43 -5.71 -12.95
CA MET A 449 -20.02 -5.29 -12.99
C MET A 449 -19.29 -5.82 -14.23
N LYS A 450 -19.46 -7.11 -14.56
CA LYS A 450 -18.88 -7.71 -15.77
C LYS A 450 -19.41 -7.05 -17.05
N ARG A 451 -20.71 -6.69 -17.12
CA ARG A 451 -21.28 -5.92 -18.24
C ARG A 451 -20.61 -4.54 -18.37
N ARG A 452 -20.55 -3.77 -17.28
CA ARG A 452 -19.95 -2.43 -17.27
C ARG A 452 -18.45 -2.47 -17.63
N GLN A 453 -17.72 -3.49 -17.19
CA GLN A 453 -16.31 -3.69 -17.58
C GLN A 453 -16.17 -3.92 -19.09
N LYS A 454 -16.97 -4.82 -19.67
CA LYS A 454 -16.97 -5.07 -21.12
C LYS A 454 -17.32 -3.81 -21.92
N GLU A 455 -18.30 -3.03 -21.48
CA GLU A 455 -18.67 -1.76 -22.11
C GLU A 455 -17.53 -0.72 -22.04
N MET A 456 -16.75 -0.67 -20.95
CA MET A 456 -15.57 0.18 -20.87
C MET A 456 -14.46 -0.28 -21.81
N GLU A 457 -14.19 -1.59 -21.91
CA GLU A 457 -13.20 -2.18 -22.82
C GLU A 457 -13.57 -1.92 -24.29
N GLU A 458 -14.84 -2.10 -24.67
CA GLU A 458 -15.34 -1.78 -26.02
C GLU A 458 -15.24 -0.29 -26.32
N ARG A 459 -15.60 0.59 -25.36
CA ARG A 459 -15.46 2.05 -25.50
C ARG A 459 -14.00 2.48 -25.63
N GLN A 460 -13.08 1.83 -24.92
CA GLN A 460 -11.64 2.09 -24.99
C GLN A 460 -11.02 1.57 -26.31
N LYS A 461 -11.48 0.42 -26.80
CA LYS A 461 -11.11 -0.13 -28.12
C LYS A 461 -11.62 0.77 -29.26
N SER A 462 -12.84 1.28 -29.16
CA SER A 462 -13.42 2.27 -30.08
C SER A 462 -12.61 3.57 -30.09
N LYS A 463 -12.28 4.12 -28.91
CA LYS A 463 -11.39 5.30 -28.78
C LYS A 463 -10.01 5.07 -29.43
N ARG A 464 -9.36 3.93 -29.20
CA ARG A 464 -8.07 3.59 -29.83
C ARG A 464 -8.17 3.49 -31.36
N SER A 465 -9.24 2.91 -31.87
CA SER A 465 -9.51 2.82 -33.32
C SER A 465 -9.72 4.21 -33.95
N LEU A 466 -10.50 5.07 -33.29
CA LEU A 466 -10.73 6.45 -33.75
C LEU A 466 -9.44 7.27 -33.77
N PHE A 467 -8.63 7.19 -32.71
CA PHE A 467 -7.37 7.92 -32.60
C PHE A 467 -6.37 7.49 -33.69
N CYS A 468 -6.27 6.18 -33.96
CA CYS A 468 -5.43 5.66 -35.04
C CYS A 468 -5.82 6.21 -36.42
N LYS A 469 -7.13 6.26 -36.72
CA LYS A 469 -7.64 6.84 -37.97
C LYS A 469 -7.33 8.33 -38.12
N ILE A 470 -7.44 9.10 -37.03
CA ILE A 470 -7.13 10.54 -37.02
C ILE A 470 -5.63 10.76 -37.26
N SER A 471 -4.75 10.02 -36.58
CA SER A 471 -3.29 10.14 -36.76
C SER A 471 -2.84 9.86 -38.20
N ILE A 472 -3.42 8.86 -38.87
CA ILE A 472 -3.13 8.56 -40.28
C ILE A 472 -3.57 9.72 -41.20
N GLY A 473 -4.76 10.29 -40.96
CA GLY A 473 -5.26 11.43 -41.73
C GLY A 473 -4.39 12.69 -41.61
N ILE A 474 -3.89 12.99 -40.41
CA ILE A 474 -2.97 14.13 -40.16
C ILE A 474 -1.61 13.88 -40.84
N GLY A 475 -1.08 12.66 -40.78
CA GLY A 475 0.19 12.32 -41.44
C GLY A 475 0.14 12.48 -42.96
N LEU A 476 -0.93 12.02 -43.60
CA LEU A 476 -1.11 12.13 -45.05
C LEU A 476 -1.32 13.58 -45.51
N SER A 477 -2.11 14.37 -44.78
CA SER A 477 -2.35 15.79 -45.12
C SER A 477 -1.10 16.66 -44.89
N GLY A 478 -0.34 16.42 -43.81
CA GLY A 478 0.95 17.08 -43.59
C GLY A 478 1.99 16.74 -44.67
N GLY A 479 2.06 15.48 -45.13
CA GLY A 479 2.94 15.07 -46.22
C GLY A 479 2.62 15.76 -47.55
N ILE A 480 1.33 15.91 -47.90
CA ILE A 480 0.90 16.60 -49.13
C ILE A 480 1.26 18.09 -49.08
N LEU A 481 1.06 18.75 -47.92
CA LEU A 481 1.45 20.15 -47.72
C LEU A 481 2.97 20.35 -47.83
N ALA A 482 3.78 19.45 -47.27
CA ALA A 482 5.23 19.49 -47.39
C ALA A 482 5.71 19.32 -48.85
N ILE A 483 5.06 18.44 -49.63
CA ILE A 483 5.34 18.27 -51.06
C ILE A 483 4.96 19.53 -51.86
N TYR A 484 3.80 20.13 -51.59
CA TYR A 484 3.38 21.38 -52.23
C TYR A 484 4.36 22.52 -51.94
N TYR A 485 4.78 22.67 -50.68
CA TYR A 485 5.77 23.67 -50.27
C TYR A 485 7.13 23.44 -50.93
N TYR A 486 7.60 22.18 -51.00
CA TYR A 486 8.86 21.83 -51.68
C TYR A 486 8.82 22.10 -53.19
N LEU A 487 7.69 21.86 -53.85
CA LEU A 487 7.52 22.18 -55.28
C LEU A 487 7.46 23.70 -55.52
N TYR A 488 6.75 24.45 -54.67
CA TYR A 488 6.67 25.91 -54.73
C TYR A 488 8.04 26.59 -54.51
N MET A 489 8.87 26.05 -53.62
CA MET A 489 10.25 26.53 -53.39
C MET A 489 11.23 26.19 -54.53
N ARG A 490 10.79 25.48 -55.58
CA ARG A 490 11.63 25.01 -56.69
C ARG A 490 11.20 25.55 -58.06
N SER A 491 10.10 26.29 -58.12
CA SER A 491 9.63 27.09 -59.26
C SER A 491 10.05 28.55 -59.11
#